data_AF-A0A7V0KR18-F1
#
_entry.id   AF-A0A7V0KR18-F1
#
_cell.length_a   1.000
_cell.length_b   1.000
_cell.length_c   1.000
_cell.angle_alpha   90.00
_cell.angle_beta   90.00
_cell.angle_gamma   90.00
#
_symmetry.space_group_name_H-M   'P 1'
#
loop_
_entity.id
_entity.type
_entity.pdbx_description
1 polymer ?
#
loop_
_entity_poly.entity_id
_entity_poly.type
_entity_poly.pdbx_seq_one_letter_code
_entity_poly.pdbx_strand_id
1 'polypeptide(L)'
;MDKRQFWQQKIIQFFHDPPGKPFVGFRGAGKHTDLAKRLFDVFQTSNQQRLRYFIKSFDWAAAGADRPLVTTPRLKGVAPIKVDWRKGDRSFITHPLAPGFQLMLPVPPSTEVQPRDVEDGSPEEEESPRPWESLRAEQQAIAQKLGKDIGDWNDDAQIQKTYVRLWRRFRDDLVDRRIVRSALAGDPLWAEMPAETRCPDHSIWDHLKVTTALAFMKPHWMFKPDEWSKDHWDEGAQEPWLLRMSLGPTQAFIAESRTSRDLWVSSFLLADLAWHAMEPFVEQYGPDCIVYPDLCGNPRADCWLYEHYRDALADEANPGTLAAVLPNAFVALVPRGGEDGHLRRIEDLTEKAQAAVRERWKTLADIVESWITGIRGDEEKPDRHWRKTWRRQHGQPPVYCIWSAVSWSPMGHLADAASLRGRALPVQAEGFREAAPDKAAQAQRDKVTIAARRERLAPWVPKETWAHYEWAREVYALCNLGFHQMERGFDYALTHH
;
A
#
# COMPACT_ATOMS: atom_id res chain seq x y z
N MET A 1 -5.76 -17.02 -10.40
CA MET A 1 -4.76 -16.20 -11.12
C MET A 1 -3.47 -16.98 -11.19
N ASP A 2 -2.80 -16.95 -12.33
CA ASP A 2 -1.49 -17.58 -12.51
C ASP A 2 -0.36 -16.77 -11.83
N LYS A 3 0.70 -17.44 -11.37
CA LYS A 3 1.82 -16.81 -10.64
C LYS A 3 2.54 -15.79 -11.52
N ARG A 4 2.82 -16.14 -12.78
CA ARG A 4 3.46 -15.23 -13.73
C ARG A 4 2.67 -13.95 -13.91
N GLN A 5 1.37 -14.12 -14.18
CA GLN A 5 0.46 -13.00 -14.41
C GLN A 5 0.45 -12.05 -13.20
N PHE A 6 0.44 -12.59 -11.98
CA PHE A 6 0.45 -11.81 -10.74
C PHE A 6 1.69 -10.91 -10.63
N TRP A 7 2.89 -11.47 -10.79
CA TRP A 7 4.12 -10.68 -10.70
C TRP A 7 4.28 -9.69 -11.86
N GLN A 8 3.86 -10.04 -13.07
CA GLN A 8 3.80 -9.10 -14.20
C GLN A 8 2.86 -7.93 -13.89
N GLN A 9 1.69 -8.18 -13.27
CA GLN A 9 0.77 -7.11 -12.86
C GLN A 9 1.43 -6.18 -11.85
N LYS A 10 2.12 -6.71 -10.83
CA LYS A 10 2.81 -5.90 -9.83
C LYS A 10 3.80 -4.92 -10.44
N ILE A 11 4.64 -5.38 -11.37
CA ILE A 11 5.62 -4.50 -12.05
C ILE A 11 4.90 -3.43 -12.87
N ILE A 12 3.87 -3.79 -13.64
CA ILE A 12 3.09 -2.81 -14.42
C ILE A 12 2.45 -1.77 -13.49
N GLN A 13 1.86 -2.20 -12.37
CA GLN A 13 1.25 -1.30 -11.39
C GLN A 13 2.27 -0.41 -10.68
N PHE A 14 3.48 -0.91 -10.42
CA PHE A 14 4.53 -0.10 -9.80
C PHE A 14 4.92 1.11 -10.65
N PHE A 15 4.83 1.02 -11.98
CA PHE A 15 5.11 2.13 -12.90
C PHE A 15 3.88 2.96 -13.28
N HIS A 16 2.67 2.63 -12.82
CA HIS A 16 1.44 3.25 -13.34
C HIS A 16 1.40 4.76 -13.08
N ASP A 17 1.89 5.17 -11.90
CA ASP A 17 2.10 6.55 -11.51
C ASP A 17 3.60 6.79 -11.25
N PRO A 18 4.25 7.67 -12.02
CA PRO A 18 5.67 7.93 -11.87
C PRO A 18 5.93 8.88 -10.69
N PRO A 19 7.07 8.77 -9.98
CA PRO A 19 7.43 9.69 -8.91
C PRO A 19 7.41 11.17 -9.33
N GLY A 20 7.71 11.46 -10.61
CA GLY A 20 7.64 12.79 -11.18
C GLY A 20 6.23 13.29 -11.54
N LYS A 21 5.15 12.58 -11.20
CA LYS A 21 3.74 12.92 -11.53
C LYS A 21 3.37 14.39 -11.20
N PRO A 22 3.69 14.95 -10.02
CA PRO A 22 3.42 16.36 -9.70
C PRO A 22 4.05 17.37 -10.67
N PHE A 23 5.13 17.01 -11.38
CA PHE A 23 5.81 17.90 -12.32
C PHE A 23 5.20 17.89 -13.72
N VAL A 24 4.26 16.99 -14.03
CA VAL A 24 3.81 16.82 -15.42
C VAL A 24 2.90 17.96 -15.92
N GLY A 25 2.49 18.87 -15.05
CA GLY A 25 1.78 20.07 -15.46
C GLY A 25 2.65 21.15 -16.13
N PHE A 26 3.99 21.00 -16.23
CA PHE A 26 4.85 22.01 -16.87
C PHE A 26 4.51 22.12 -18.36
N ARG A 27 4.56 23.34 -18.92
CA ARG A 27 4.30 23.55 -20.34
C ARG A 27 5.33 22.75 -21.15
N GLY A 28 4.85 21.76 -21.91
CA GLY A 28 5.69 20.84 -22.69
C GLY A 28 6.10 19.54 -21.97
N ALA A 29 5.76 19.35 -20.69
CA ALA A 29 6.12 18.13 -19.95
C ALA A 29 5.26 16.90 -20.29
N GLY A 30 4.16 17.04 -21.05
CA GLY A 30 3.32 15.93 -21.51
C GLY A 30 2.29 15.48 -20.48
N LYS A 31 1.80 14.22 -20.55
CA LYS A 31 0.92 13.60 -19.54
C LYS A 31 1.73 12.66 -18.65
N HIS A 32 1.32 12.47 -17.39
CA HIS A 32 2.03 11.57 -16.47
C HIS A 32 1.98 10.13 -16.97
N THR A 33 0.91 9.75 -17.67
CA THR A 33 0.79 8.46 -18.36
C THR A 33 1.87 8.25 -19.42
N ASP A 34 2.33 9.31 -20.08
CA ASP A 34 3.40 9.22 -21.09
C ASP A 34 4.75 9.03 -20.40
N LEU A 35 4.97 9.70 -19.26
CA LEU A 35 6.15 9.50 -18.42
C LEU A 35 6.19 8.08 -17.87
N ALA A 36 5.11 7.59 -17.26
CA ALA A 36 4.95 6.22 -16.77
C ALA A 36 5.32 5.18 -17.83
N LYS A 37 4.71 5.31 -19.03
CA LYS A 37 4.99 4.41 -20.16
C LYS A 37 6.46 4.46 -20.57
N ARG A 38 7.07 5.64 -20.65
CA ARG A 38 8.50 5.78 -20.99
C ARG A 38 9.41 5.15 -19.94
N LEU A 39 9.12 5.32 -18.66
CA LEU A 39 9.88 4.69 -17.58
C LEU A 39 9.79 3.17 -17.68
N PHE A 40 8.58 2.65 -17.90
CA PHE A 40 8.36 1.22 -18.08
C PHE A 40 9.06 0.66 -19.33
N ASP A 41 9.00 1.37 -20.46
CA ASP A 41 9.68 0.99 -21.70
C ASP A 41 11.20 0.95 -21.55
N VAL A 42 11.78 1.97 -20.90
CA VAL A 42 13.22 2.02 -20.60
C VAL A 42 13.61 0.91 -19.64
N PHE A 43 12.81 0.68 -18.59
CA PHE A 43 13.02 -0.39 -17.62
C PHE A 43 13.11 -1.76 -18.31
N GLN A 44 12.18 -2.09 -19.21
CA GLN A 44 12.16 -3.40 -19.89
C GLN A 44 13.06 -3.50 -21.14
N THR A 45 13.90 -2.49 -21.44
CA THR A 45 14.66 -2.44 -22.70
C THR A 45 15.64 -3.61 -22.87
N SER A 46 16.18 -4.14 -21.78
CA SER A 46 17.10 -5.30 -21.80
C SER A 46 16.39 -6.64 -21.96
N ASN A 47 15.05 -6.68 -21.90
CA ASN A 47 14.29 -7.92 -22.03
C ASN A 47 13.98 -8.24 -23.50
N GLN A 48 14.08 -9.52 -23.88
CA GLN A 48 13.75 -9.99 -25.23
C GLN A 48 12.25 -9.88 -25.53
N GLN A 49 11.41 -10.02 -24.50
CA GLN A 49 9.98 -9.87 -24.57
C GLN A 49 9.55 -8.53 -23.97
N ARG A 50 8.45 -7.96 -24.44
CA ARG A 50 7.91 -6.72 -23.90
C ARG A 50 6.54 -6.96 -23.32
N LEU A 51 6.38 -6.61 -22.05
CA LEU A 51 5.08 -6.53 -21.42
C LEU A 51 4.35 -5.31 -21.97
N ARG A 52 3.06 -5.48 -22.25
CA ARG A 52 2.22 -4.37 -22.66
C ARG A 52 1.89 -3.52 -21.44
N TYR A 53 2.21 -2.23 -21.51
CA TYR A 53 1.76 -1.27 -20.52
C TYR A 53 0.23 -1.09 -20.61
N PHE A 54 -0.45 -1.27 -19.49
CA PHE A 54 -1.87 -0.95 -19.35
C PHE A 54 -2.19 -0.59 -17.89
N ILE A 55 -3.12 0.34 -17.71
CA ILE A 55 -3.57 0.78 -16.39
C ILE A 55 -4.89 0.04 -16.10
N LYS A 56 -4.99 -0.60 -14.92
CA LYS A 56 -6.20 -1.30 -14.45
C LYS A 56 -6.85 -0.55 -13.29
N SER A 57 -8.04 -0.97 -12.90
CA SER A 57 -8.89 -0.35 -11.87
C SER A 57 -8.34 -0.39 -10.43
N PHE A 58 -7.13 -0.92 -10.20
CA PHE A 58 -6.55 -1.06 -8.86
C PHE A 58 -6.14 0.28 -8.27
N ASP A 59 -5.68 1.21 -9.11
CA ASP A 59 -5.48 2.63 -8.74
C ASP A 59 -6.75 3.18 -8.12
N TRP A 60 -7.95 2.84 -8.61
CA TRP A 60 -9.18 3.38 -8.03
C TRP A 60 -9.48 2.84 -6.63
N ALA A 61 -9.15 1.58 -6.37
CA ALA A 61 -9.32 0.99 -5.04
C ALA A 61 -8.31 1.61 -4.05
N ALA A 62 -7.03 1.73 -4.45
CA ALA A 62 -6.00 2.41 -3.68
C ALA A 62 -6.36 3.90 -3.44
N ALA A 63 -6.76 4.60 -4.49
CA ALA A 63 -7.23 5.98 -4.43
C ALA A 63 -8.42 6.18 -3.49
N GLY A 64 -9.33 5.20 -3.44
CA GLY A 64 -10.45 5.22 -2.50
C GLY A 64 -9.98 5.26 -1.05
N ALA A 65 -8.88 4.58 -0.72
CA ALA A 65 -8.27 4.64 0.61
C ALA A 65 -7.47 5.94 0.84
N ASP A 66 -6.68 6.36 -0.14
CA ASP A 66 -5.77 7.51 0.04
C ASP A 66 -6.49 8.86 0.07
N ARG A 67 -7.52 9.02 -0.79
CA ARG A 67 -8.11 10.32 -1.13
C ARG A 67 -9.63 10.25 -1.30
N PRO A 68 -10.36 9.85 -0.23
CA PRO A 68 -11.80 9.59 -0.30
C PRO A 68 -12.67 10.79 -0.71
N LEU A 69 -12.20 12.02 -0.48
CA LEU A 69 -13.00 13.24 -0.62
C LEU A 69 -12.64 14.12 -1.83
N VAL A 70 -11.77 13.64 -2.74
CA VAL A 70 -11.11 14.49 -3.75
C VAL A 70 -11.55 14.15 -5.19
N THR A 71 -12.46 13.21 -5.37
CA THR A 71 -12.90 12.77 -6.70
C THR A 71 -14.00 13.67 -7.25
N THR A 72 -13.63 14.76 -7.93
CA THR A 72 -14.59 15.51 -8.76
C THR A 72 -15.16 14.59 -9.85
N PRO A 73 -16.49 14.52 -10.00
CA PRO A 73 -17.11 13.74 -11.04
C PRO A 73 -17.02 14.48 -12.36
N ARG A 74 -17.18 13.71 -13.43
CA ARG A 74 -17.11 14.22 -14.79
C ARG A 74 -18.51 14.66 -15.23
N LEU A 75 -19.03 15.69 -14.58
CA LEU A 75 -20.29 16.32 -14.97
C LEU A 75 -20.07 17.24 -16.17
N LYS A 76 -21.02 17.24 -17.11
CA LYS A 76 -20.99 18.11 -18.28
C LYS A 76 -21.03 19.58 -17.82
N GLY A 77 -19.98 20.34 -18.14
CA GLY A 77 -19.85 21.75 -17.76
C GLY A 77 -19.14 22.01 -16.42
N VAL A 78 -18.77 20.96 -15.68
CA VAL A 78 -18.02 21.10 -14.42
C VAL A 78 -16.55 20.75 -14.68
N ALA A 79 -15.67 21.73 -14.48
CA ALA A 79 -14.24 21.49 -14.56
C ALA A 79 -13.78 20.64 -13.37
N PRO A 80 -12.88 19.64 -13.57
CA PRO A 80 -12.30 18.91 -12.45
C PRO A 80 -11.56 19.87 -11.51
N ILE A 81 -11.60 19.60 -10.20
CA ILE A 81 -10.75 20.32 -9.25
C ILE A 81 -9.30 20.06 -9.65
N LYS A 82 -8.57 21.16 -9.91
CA LYS A 82 -7.15 21.14 -10.24
C LYS A 82 -6.44 22.14 -9.34
N VAL A 83 -5.34 21.71 -8.75
CA VAL A 83 -4.41 22.60 -8.06
C VAL A 83 -3.20 22.77 -8.97
N ASP A 84 -2.89 24.01 -9.30
CA ASP A 84 -1.58 24.31 -9.90
C ASP A 84 -0.55 24.34 -8.77
N TRP A 85 -0.11 23.14 -8.37
CA TRP A 85 0.78 22.90 -7.23
C TRP A 85 2.12 23.61 -7.35
N ARG A 86 2.42 24.23 -8.51
CA ARG A 86 3.70 24.87 -8.84
C ARG A 86 3.68 26.39 -8.74
N LYS A 87 2.51 27.02 -8.56
CA LYS A 87 2.40 28.48 -8.47
C LYS A 87 2.47 28.98 -7.04
N GLY A 88 3.44 29.86 -6.78
CA GLY A 88 3.58 30.59 -5.52
C GLY A 88 3.94 29.67 -4.35
N ASP A 89 3.18 29.80 -3.27
CA ASP A 89 3.32 29.07 -2.00
C ASP A 89 2.60 27.71 -1.99
N ARG A 90 2.24 27.15 -3.15
CA ARG A 90 1.40 25.94 -3.25
C ARG A 90 2.16 24.63 -3.39
N SER A 91 3.48 24.71 -3.52
CA SER A 91 4.35 23.54 -3.61
C SER A 91 4.73 23.08 -2.22
N PHE A 92 3.82 22.35 -1.57
CA PHE A 92 4.07 21.80 -0.25
C PHE A 92 3.49 20.40 -0.12
N ILE A 93 4.01 19.71 0.89
CA ILE A 93 3.37 18.53 1.48
C ILE A 93 2.89 18.87 2.89
N THR A 94 1.81 18.24 3.31
CA THR A 94 1.20 18.40 4.64
C THR A 94 1.52 17.18 5.49
N HIS A 95 1.80 17.39 6.77
CA HIS A 95 2.00 16.27 7.67
C HIS A 95 0.65 15.58 7.96
N PRO A 96 0.51 14.26 7.74
CA PRO A 96 -0.79 13.57 7.84
C PRO A 96 -1.38 13.59 9.26
N LEU A 97 -0.54 13.66 10.29
CA LEU A 97 -0.97 13.63 11.69
C LEU A 97 -0.84 14.96 12.43
N ALA A 98 -0.35 16.01 11.77
CA ALA A 98 -0.07 17.29 12.41
C ALA A 98 -0.70 18.43 11.58
N PRO A 99 -1.98 18.74 11.84
CA PRO A 99 -2.70 19.77 11.10
C PRO A 99 -1.94 21.11 11.10
N GLY A 100 -1.82 21.74 9.94
CA GLY A 100 -1.13 23.01 9.76
C GLY A 100 0.39 22.91 9.58
N PHE A 101 1.00 21.73 9.76
CA PHE A 101 2.41 21.52 9.46
C PHE A 101 2.59 21.25 7.97
N GLN A 102 3.34 22.14 7.33
CA GLN A 102 3.62 22.10 5.90
C GLN A 102 5.12 22.13 5.68
N LEU A 103 5.60 21.27 4.78
CA LEU A 103 6.94 21.36 4.24
C LEU A 103 6.85 22.00 2.85
N MET A 104 7.31 23.25 2.77
CA MET A 104 7.47 23.96 1.50
C MET A 104 8.56 23.32 0.66
N LEU A 105 8.30 23.17 -0.62
CA LEU A 105 9.16 22.44 -1.53
C LEU A 105 9.81 23.41 -2.52
N PRO A 106 11.14 23.29 -2.71
CA PRO A 106 11.84 24.08 -3.71
C PRO A 106 11.47 23.55 -5.09
N VAL A 107 10.46 24.12 -5.72
CA VAL A 107 10.17 23.83 -7.12
C VAL A 107 11.14 24.63 -7.98
N PRO A 108 11.87 24.01 -8.92
CA PRO A 108 12.67 24.76 -9.88
C PRO A 108 11.78 25.82 -10.52
N PRO A 109 12.20 27.09 -10.57
CA PRO A 109 11.34 28.16 -11.05
C PRO A 109 10.74 27.76 -12.39
N SER A 110 9.42 27.83 -12.50
CA SER A 110 8.78 27.70 -13.80
C SER A 110 9.39 28.79 -14.66
N THR A 111 10.09 28.43 -15.73
CA THR A 111 10.40 29.37 -16.79
C THR A 111 9.10 29.73 -17.49
N GLU A 112 8.24 30.51 -16.81
CA GLU A 112 7.39 31.48 -17.48
C GLU A 112 8.38 32.48 -18.08
N VAL A 113 8.94 32.15 -19.26
CA VAL A 113 9.54 33.14 -20.13
C VAL A 113 8.42 34.14 -20.36
N GLN A 114 8.51 35.31 -19.71
CA GLN A 114 7.67 36.42 -20.10
C GLN A 114 7.87 36.59 -21.61
N PRO A 115 6.80 36.72 -22.42
CA PRO A 115 6.99 37.06 -23.80
C PRO A 115 7.77 38.38 -23.80
N ARG A 116 9.06 38.33 -24.13
CA ARG A 116 9.79 39.53 -24.50
C ARG A 116 9.14 39.99 -25.78
N ASP A 117 8.63 41.22 -25.77
CA ASP A 117 8.36 41.95 -27.01
C ASP A 117 9.64 41.83 -27.85
N VAL A 118 9.53 41.13 -28.96
CA VAL A 118 10.65 40.83 -29.84
C VAL A 118 10.97 42.11 -30.58
N GLU A 119 11.96 42.86 -30.10
CA GLU A 119 12.76 43.75 -30.94
C GLU A 119 14.11 43.08 -31.20
N ASP A 120 14.28 42.74 -32.47
CA ASP A 120 15.44 42.33 -33.24
C ASP A 120 16.79 42.05 -32.53
N GLY A 121 17.29 40.84 -32.80
CA GLY A 121 18.71 40.62 -33.08
C GLY A 121 19.61 40.40 -31.86
N SER A 122 19.57 39.20 -31.30
CA SER A 122 20.68 38.68 -30.47
C SER A 122 20.90 37.19 -30.75
N PRO A 123 22.15 36.69 -30.60
CA PRO A 123 22.56 35.38 -31.09
C PRO A 123 21.82 34.26 -30.35
N GLU A 124 21.65 33.11 -31.02
CA GLU A 124 21.08 31.88 -30.46
C GLU A 124 21.79 31.50 -29.16
N GLU A 125 21.23 31.90 -28.02
CA GLU A 125 21.62 31.37 -26.70
C GLU A 125 21.22 29.89 -26.68
N GLU A 126 22.17 29.00 -26.38
CA GLU A 126 21.89 27.58 -26.12
C GLU A 126 20.72 27.48 -25.13
N GLU A 127 19.58 26.94 -25.57
CA GLU A 127 18.42 26.71 -24.72
C GLU A 127 18.85 25.91 -23.48
N SER A 128 18.92 26.58 -22.33
CA SER A 128 19.19 25.89 -21.06
C SER A 128 18.11 24.81 -20.85
N PRO A 129 18.50 23.54 -20.59
CA PRO A 129 17.55 22.44 -20.52
C PRO A 129 16.49 22.72 -19.46
N ARG A 130 15.22 22.39 -19.79
CA ARG A 130 14.10 22.71 -18.90
C ARG A 130 14.23 21.89 -17.62
N PRO A 131 13.92 22.43 -16.42
CA PRO A 131 14.12 21.71 -15.16
C PRO A 131 13.40 20.35 -15.07
N TRP A 132 12.29 20.15 -15.79
CA TRP A 132 11.58 18.87 -15.79
C TRP A 132 12.26 17.79 -16.67
N GLU A 133 13.14 18.18 -17.60
CA GLU A 133 13.89 17.25 -18.46
C GLU A 133 14.93 16.50 -17.63
N SER A 134 15.63 17.20 -16.74
CA SER A 134 16.56 16.56 -15.80
C SER A 134 15.84 15.61 -14.84
N LEU A 135 14.67 15.98 -14.32
CA LEU A 135 13.87 15.12 -13.44
C LEU A 135 13.33 13.87 -14.15
N ARG A 136 12.99 14.01 -15.44
CA ARG A 136 12.60 12.88 -16.29
C ARG A 136 13.80 11.96 -16.55
N ALA A 137 14.94 12.52 -16.93
CA ALA A 137 16.16 11.78 -17.24
C ALA A 137 16.67 10.99 -16.02
N GLU A 138 16.58 11.57 -14.83
CA GLU A 138 16.89 10.93 -13.54
C GLU A 138 16.08 9.65 -13.32
N GLN A 139 14.75 9.74 -13.39
CA GLN A 139 13.87 8.57 -13.26
C GLN A 139 14.15 7.53 -14.35
N GLN A 140 14.41 7.96 -15.58
CA GLN A 140 14.75 7.05 -16.68
C GLN A 140 16.08 6.33 -16.44
N ALA A 141 17.10 7.02 -15.94
CA ALA A 141 18.40 6.44 -15.64
C ALA A 141 18.29 5.38 -14.53
N ILE A 142 17.55 5.67 -13.46
CA ILE A 142 17.32 4.69 -12.39
C ILE A 142 16.48 3.51 -12.89
N ALA A 143 15.39 3.77 -13.63
CA ALA A 143 14.59 2.72 -14.23
C ALA A 143 15.44 1.83 -15.16
N GLN A 144 16.30 2.40 -16.00
CA GLN A 144 17.21 1.65 -16.85
C GLN A 144 18.20 0.81 -16.04
N LYS A 145 18.79 1.38 -14.98
CA LYS A 145 19.74 0.70 -14.09
C LYS A 145 19.09 -0.47 -13.37
N LEU A 146 17.89 -0.28 -12.84
CA LEU A 146 17.12 -1.34 -12.16
C LEU A 146 16.63 -2.39 -13.15
N GLY A 147 16.39 -1.97 -14.40
CA GLY A 147 16.04 -2.87 -15.49
C GLY A 147 17.21 -3.57 -16.16
N LYS A 148 18.44 -3.24 -15.76
CA LYS A 148 19.63 -3.94 -16.22
C LYS A 148 19.59 -5.38 -15.68
N ASP A 149 19.80 -6.33 -16.58
CA ASP A 149 19.81 -7.76 -16.29
C ASP A 149 18.44 -8.32 -15.83
N ILE A 150 17.32 -7.68 -16.22
CA ILE A 150 15.98 -8.30 -16.07
C ILE A 150 15.99 -9.65 -16.78
N GLY A 151 15.64 -10.72 -16.05
CA GLY A 151 15.48 -12.07 -16.59
C GLY A 151 14.25 -12.24 -17.49
N ASP A 152 14.02 -13.43 -18.04
CA ASP A 152 12.90 -13.70 -18.95
C ASP A 152 11.53 -13.38 -18.30
N TRP A 153 10.65 -12.63 -18.99
CA TRP A 153 9.27 -12.38 -18.56
C TRP A 153 8.39 -13.65 -18.51
N ASN A 154 8.92 -14.81 -18.93
CA ASN A 154 8.30 -16.12 -18.74
C ASN A 154 8.79 -16.88 -17.50
N ASP A 155 9.84 -16.42 -16.83
CA ASP A 155 10.35 -17.06 -15.63
C ASP A 155 9.80 -16.35 -14.39
N ASP A 156 8.80 -16.97 -13.77
CA ASP A 156 8.11 -16.46 -12.59
C ASP A 156 9.07 -16.07 -11.44
N ALA A 157 10.18 -16.79 -11.26
CA ALA A 157 11.17 -16.47 -10.23
C ALA A 157 11.97 -15.21 -10.57
N GLN A 158 12.33 -15.02 -11.84
CA GLN A 158 13.02 -13.81 -12.30
C GLN A 158 12.12 -12.59 -12.24
N ILE A 159 10.83 -12.72 -12.55
CA ILE A 159 9.86 -11.60 -12.45
C ILE A 159 9.66 -11.22 -10.98
N GLN A 160 9.49 -12.20 -10.09
CA GLN A 160 9.39 -11.97 -8.65
C GLN A 160 10.64 -11.25 -8.12
N LYS A 161 11.83 -11.74 -8.47
CA LYS A 161 13.11 -11.11 -8.10
C LYS A 161 13.21 -9.66 -8.62
N THR A 162 12.83 -9.44 -9.87
CA THR A 162 12.81 -8.12 -10.52
C THR A 162 11.88 -7.15 -9.77
N TYR A 163 10.69 -7.62 -9.39
CA TYR A 163 9.76 -6.83 -8.60
C TYR A 163 10.30 -6.49 -7.21
N VAL A 164 10.88 -7.45 -6.49
CA VAL A 164 11.48 -7.22 -5.16
C VAL A 164 12.61 -6.19 -5.23
N ARG A 165 13.45 -6.26 -6.26
CA ARG A 165 14.50 -5.27 -6.53
C ARG A 165 13.92 -3.88 -6.78
N LEU A 166 12.87 -3.77 -7.60
CA LEU A 166 12.16 -2.51 -7.86
C LEU A 166 11.59 -1.90 -6.57
N TRP A 167 10.82 -2.70 -5.83
CA TRP A 167 10.20 -2.31 -4.58
C TRP A 167 11.22 -1.76 -3.58
N ARG A 168 12.36 -2.46 -3.42
CA ARG A 168 13.37 -2.07 -2.44
C ARG A 168 14.20 -0.86 -2.88
N ARG A 169 14.49 -0.73 -4.18
CA ARG A 169 15.54 0.20 -4.65
C ARG A 169 15.03 1.44 -5.36
N PHE A 170 13.85 1.47 -5.96
CA PHE A 170 13.53 2.59 -6.86
C PHE A 170 13.48 3.94 -6.13
N ARG A 171 12.84 3.99 -4.96
CA ARG A 171 12.81 5.16 -4.09
C ARG A 171 14.21 5.53 -3.61
N ASP A 172 14.93 4.57 -3.02
CA ASP A 172 16.23 4.83 -2.41
C ASP A 172 17.30 5.23 -3.43
N ASP A 173 17.32 4.62 -4.62
CA ASP A 173 18.24 4.96 -5.70
C ASP A 173 17.94 6.36 -6.30
N LEU A 174 16.69 6.84 -6.22
CA LEU A 174 16.32 8.22 -6.59
C LEU A 174 16.71 9.25 -5.51
N VAL A 175 16.68 8.85 -4.24
CA VAL A 175 17.03 9.73 -3.11
C VAL A 175 18.56 9.80 -2.88
N ASP A 176 19.33 8.84 -3.36
CA ASP A 176 20.79 8.84 -3.16
C ASP A 176 21.52 9.85 -4.06
N ARG A 177 22.04 10.93 -3.45
CA ARG A 177 22.84 12.00 -4.11
C ARG A 177 24.08 11.51 -4.86
N ARG A 178 24.56 10.30 -4.56
CA ARG A 178 25.73 9.70 -5.23
C ARG A 178 25.36 9.12 -6.59
N ILE A 179 24.08 8.86 -6.83
CA ILE A 179 23.60 8.13 -8.01
C ILE A 179 23.18 9.10 -9.11
N VAL A 180 22.59 10.27 -8.78
CA VAL A 180 22.17 11.27 -9.76
C VAL A 180 22.53 12.70 -9.32
N ARG A 181 22.86 13.58 -10.27
CA ARG A 181 23.09 15.01 -10.05
C ARG A 181 21.95 15.83 -10.68
N SER A 182 21.03 16.33 -9.87
CA SER A 182 19.91 17.20 -10.28
C SER A 182 19.62 18.24 -9.19
N ALA A 183 18.80 19.26 -9.49
CA ALA A 183 18.39 20.28 -8.53
C ALA A 183 17.65 19.71 -7.30
N LEU A 184 17.06 18.51 -7.44
CA LEU A 184 16.36 17.78 -6.40
C LEU A 184 17.09 16.48 -6.01
N ALA A 185 18.32 16.27 -6.48
CA ALA A 185 19.07 15.04 -6.20
C ALA A 185 19.35 14.92 -4.68
N GLY A 186 18.85 13.83 -4.12
CA GLY A 186 18.73 13.59 -2.68
C GLY A 186 18.15 14.74 -1.88
N ASP A 187 17.23 15.46 -2.49
CA ASP A 187 16.20 16.17 -1.76
C ASP A 187 15.26 15.11 -1.13
N PRO A 188 14.96 15.20 0.17
CA PRO A 188 13.93 14.38 0.82
C PRO A 188 12.59 14.39 0.08
N LEU A 189 12.35 15.38 -0.78
CA LEU A 189 11.21 15.40 -1.69
C LEU A 189 11.07 14.12 -2.51
N TRP A 190 12.13 13.56 -3.11
CA TRP A 190 11.99 12.29 -3.85
C TRP A 190 11.47 11.16 -2.96
N ALA A 191 11.75 11.23 -1.66
CA ALA A 191 11.26 10.27 -0.69
C ALA A 191 9.77 10.45 -0.36
N GLU A 192 9.24 11.67 -0.49
CA GLU A 192 7.91 12.08 -0.01
C GLU A 192 7.04 12.82 -1.06
N MET A 193 7.35 12.67 -2.35
CA MET A 193 6.58 13.30 -3.45
C MET A 193 5.09 12.97 -3.30
N PRO A 194 4.16 13.95 -3.33
CA PRO A 194 2.75 13.67 -3.07
C PRO A 194 2.12 12.87 -4.22
N ALA A 195 1.34 11.83 -3.89
CA ALA A 195 0.59 11.08 -4.90
C ALA A 195 -0.54 11.90 -5.53
N GLU A 196 -1.15 12.78 -4.71
CA GLU A 196 -2.24 13.67 -5.08
C GLU A 196 -1.95 15.11 -4.62
N THR A 197 -1.62 15.99 -5.55
CA THR A 197 -1.30 17.40 -5.25
C THR A 197 -2.43 18.20 -4.57
N ARG A 198 -3.69 17.73 -4.66
CA ARG A 198 -4.85 18.36 -4.00
C ARG A 198 -4.95 17.98 -2.52
N CYS A 199 -4.40 16.83 -2.13
CA CYS A 199 -4.29 16.32 -0.76
C CYS A 199 -2.87 15.78 -0.58
N PRO A 200 -1.87 16.66 -0.41
CA PRO A 200 -0.47 16.27 -0.44
C PRO A 200 0.00 15.75 0.94
N ASP A 201 -0.75 14.84 1.54
CA ASP A 201 -0.51 14.27 2.87
C ASP A 201 0.07 12.84 2.87
N HIS A 202 0.12 12.20 1.70
CA HIS A 202 0.71 10.88 1.50
C HIS A 202 1.63 10.88 0.28
N SER A 203 2.68 10.06 0.37
CA SER A 203 3.65 9.95 -0.70
C SER A 203 3.11 9.11 -1.87
N ILE A 204 3.69 9.30 -3.05
CA ILE A 204 3.47 8.46 -4.20
C ILE A 204 3.88 7.01 -3.91
N TRP A 205 4.86 6.80 -3.04
CA TRP A 205 5.33 5.47 -2.67
C TRP A 205 4.31 4.71 -1.84
N ASP A 206 3.60 5.39 -0.94
CA ASP A 206 2.48 4.81 -0.19
C ASP A 206 1.35 4.38 -1.13
N HIS A 207 1.00 5.25 -2.08
CA HIS A 207 0.00 4.96 -3.11
C HIS A 207 0.41 3.75 -3.98
N LEU A 208 1.68 3.70 -4.41
CA LEU A 208 2.21 2.59 -5.21
C LEU A 208 2.20 1.29 -4.41
N LYS A 209 2.56 1.31 -3.12
CA LYS A 209 2.54 0.14 -2.23
C LYS A 209 1.15 -0.49 -2.16
N VAL A 210 0.10 0.32 -1.95
CA VAL A 210 -1.28 -0.19 -1.92
C VAL A 210 -1.70 -0.70 -3.30
N THR A 211 -1.35 0.02 -4.37
CA THR A 211 -1.70 -0.37 -5.74
C THR A 211 -1.06 -1.71 -6.14
N THR A 212 0.21 -1.94 -5.78
CA THR A 212 0.92 -3.19 -6.08
C THR A 212 0.46 -4.33 -5.18
N ALA A 213 0.05 -4.06 -3.94
CA ALA A 213 -0.54 -5.06 -3.06
C ALA A 213 -1.87 -5.57 -3.65
N LEU A 214 -2.65 -4.68 -4.29
CA LEU A 214 -3.92 -4.99 -4.97
C LEU A 214 -3.78 -5.52 -6.40
N ALA A 215 -2.58 -5.80 -6.89
CA ALA A 215 -2.35 -6.23 -8.27
C ALA A 215 -3.05 -7.55 -8.67
N PHE A 216 -3.56 -8.30 -7.69
CA PHE A 216 -4.38 -9.51 -7.90
C PHE A 216 -5.84 -9.22 -8.25
N MET A 217 -6.36 -8.02 -8.04
CA MET A 217 -7.79 -7.73 -8.23
C MET A 217 -8.22 -7.92 -9.70
N LYS A 218 -9.52 -8.02 -9.95
CA LYS A 218 -10.03 -7.94 -11.33
C LYS A 218 -10.22 -6.49 -11.75
N PRO A 219 -10.11 -6.17 -13.06
CA PRO A 219 -10.56 -4.88 -13.56
C PRO A 219 -12.06 -4.67 -13.26
N HIS A 220 -12.38 -3.70 -12.42
CA HIS A 220 -13.74 -3.19 -12.28
C HIS A 220 -13.97 -2.14 -13.34
N TRP A 221 -14.81 -2.46 -14.31
CA TRP A 221 -15.43 -1.43 -15.10
C TRP A 221 -16.45 -0.71 -14.22
N MET A 222 -16.54 0.61 -14.37
CA MET A 222 -17.52 1.41 -13.65
C MET A 222 -18.89 1.01 -14.21
N PHE A 223 -19.56 0.07 -13.53
CA PHE A 223 -20.88 -0.41 -13.94
C PHE A 223 -21.85 0.75 -14.02
N LYS A 224 -22.75 0.71 -15.01
CA LYS A 224 -23.83 1.68 -15.02
C LYS A 224 -24.73 1.39 -13.80
N PRO A 225 -25.28 2.44 -13.14
CA PRO A 225 -26.06 2.27 -11.91
C PRO A 225 -27.25 1.30 -12.03
N ASP A 226 -27.74 1.02 -13.23
CA ASP A 226 -28.86 0.11 -13.51
C ASP A 226 -28.47 -1.38 -13.58
N GLU A 227 -27.19 -1.71 -13.57
CA GLU A 227 -26.66 -3.10 -13.61
C GLU A 227 -26.25 -3.63 -12.23
N TRP A 228 -26.59 -2.91 -11.15
CA TRP A 228 -26.29 -3.34 -9.79
C TRP A 228 -27.04 -4.63 -9.43
N SER A 229 -26.30 -5.67 -9.02
CA SER A 229 -26.86 -6.78 -8.23
C SER A 229 -25.91 -7.15 -7.08
N LYS A 230 -26.47 -7.74 -6.01
CA LYS A 230 -25.68 -8.17 -4.84
C LYS A 230 -24.58 -9.18 -5.20
N ASP A 231 -24.77 -9.94 -6.28
CA ASP A 231 -23.88 -11.03 -6.70
C ASP A 231 -22.75 -10.52 -7.63
N HIS A 232 -22.82 -9.27 -8.12
CA HIS A 232 -21.83 -8.72 -9.06
C HIS A 232 -20.46 -8.42 -8.45
N TRP A 233 -20.34 -8.47 -7.12
CA TRP A 233 -19.06 -8.28 -6.44
C TRP A 233 -18.52 -9.52 -5.73
N ASP A 234 -19.06 -10.70 -6.05
CA ASP A 234 -18.34 -11.92 -5.72
C ASP A 234 -17.15 -12.08 -6.70
N GLU A 235 -16.03 -11.44 -6.37
CA GLU A 235 -14.77 -11.61 -7.09
C GLU A 235 -14.12 -12.97 -6.83
N GLY A 236 -14.73 -13.80 -5.97
CA GLY A 236 -14.23 -15.08 -5.52
C GLY A 236 -12.81 -14.95 -4.97
N ALA A 237 -11.90 -15.77 -5.50
CA ALA A 237 -10.51 -15.80 -5.05
C ALA A 237 -9.73 -14.48 -5.20
N GLN A 238 -10.21 -13.51 -5.99
CA GLN A 238 -9.53 -12.22 -6.22
C GLN A 238 -10.09 -11.07 -5.37
N GLU A 239 -11.12 -11.30 -4.55
CA GLU A 239 -11.66 -10.29 -3.65
C GLU A 239 -10.56 -9.82 -2.68
N PRO A 240 -10.34 -8.51 -2.50
CA PRO A 240 -9.33 -8.00 -1.56
C PRO A 240 -9.81 -8.05 -0.11
N TRP A 241 -8.91 -8.40 0.81
CA TRP A 241 -9.16 -8.53 2.24
C TRP A 241 -8.04 -7.87 3.04
N LEU A 242 -8.43 -7.20 4.13
CA LEU A 242 -7.51 -6.67 5.12
C LEU A 242 -7.40 -7.67 6.28
N LEU A 243 -6.23 -8.28 6.42
CA LEU A 243 -5.89 -9.21 7.49
C LEU A 243 -5.11 -8.48 8.58
N ARG A 244 -5.46 -8.68 9.84
CA ARG A 244 -4.62 -8.35 11.00
C ARG A 244 -4.22 -9.63 11.71
N MET A 245 -2.94 -9.81 11.95
CA MET A 245 -2.41 -10.90 12.79
C MET A 245 -1.58 -10.30 13.93
N SER A 246 -1.64 -10.92 15.11
CA SER A 246 -0.90 -10.49 16.30
C SER A 246 -0.36 -11.68 17.08
N LEU A 247 0.85 -11.55 17.60
CA LEU A 247 1.52 -12.47 18.49
C LEU A 247 1.35 -11.98 19.93
N GLY A 248 0.89 -12.85 20.82
CA GLY A 248 0.69 -12.52 22.22
C GLY A 248 0.78 -13.73 23.15
N PRO A 249 0.94 -13.52 24.46
CA PRO A 249 0.96 -12.23 25.16
C PRO A 249 2.36 -11.58 25.20
N THR A 250 2.52 -10.38 24.65
CA THR A 250 3.82 -9.68 24.57
C THR A 250 4.34 -9.18 25.92
N GLN A 251 3.50 -8.44 26.67
CA GLN A 251 3.93 -7.82 27.93
C GLN A 251 4.23 -8.86 29.00
N ALA A 252 3.38 -9.89 29.12
CA ALA A 252 3.61 -10.99 30.06
C ALA A 252 4.92 -11.72 29.75
N PHE A 253 5.23 -11.96 28.47
CA PHE A 253 6.48 -12.61 28.07
C PHE A 253 7.72 -11.76 28.42
N ILE A 254 7.69 -10.47 28.10
CA ILE A 254 8.81 -9.55 28.37
C ILE A 254 9.02 -9.39 29.89
N ALA A 255 7.94 -9.33 30.67
CA ALA A 255 7.99 -9.13 32.13
C ALA A 255 8.70 -10.25 32.91
N GLU A 256 8.88 -11.44 32.33
CA GLU A 256 9.64 -12.55 32.93
C GLU A 256 11.16 -12.30 32.96
N SER A 257 11.62 -11.20 32.38
CA SER A 257 13.04 -10.86 32.27
C SER A 257 13.61 -10.38 33.60
N ARG A 258 14.76 -10.94 34.03
CA ARG A 258 15.43 -10.59 35.31
C ARG A 258 16.61 -9.64 35.13
N THR A 259 17.14 -9.54 33.91
CA THR A 259 18.25 -8.65 33.56
C THR A 259 17.90 -7.84 32.31
N SER A 260 18.63 -6.76 32.06
CA SER A 260 18.47 -5.98 30.82
C SER A 260 18.79 -6.79 29.57
N ARG A 261 19.67 -7.80 29.68
CA ARG A 261 19.96 -8.72 28.57
C ARG A 261 18.75 -9.60 28.29
N ASP A 262 18.12 -10.16 29.31
CA ASP A 262 16.91 -10.97 29.14
C ASP A 262 15.79 -10.13 28.54
N LEU A 263 15.65 -8.87 28.99
CA LEU A 263 14.68 -7.93 28.45
C LEU A 263 14.90 -7.70 26.96
N TRP A 264 16.15 -7.41 26.59
CA TRP A 264 16.54 -7.18 25.20
C TRP A 264 16.34 -8.44 24.33
N VAL A 265 16.77 -9.61 24.80
CA VAL A 265 16.60 -10.90 24.08
C VAL A 265 15.11 -11.21 23.92
N SER A 266 14.29 -10.99 24.94
CA SER A 266 12.85 -11.20 24.90
C SER A 266 12.19 -10.35 23.81
N SER A 267 12.52 -9.05 23.74
CA SER A 267 12.03 -8.17 22.68
C SER A 267 12.54 -8.59 21.29
N PHE A 268 13.82 -8.95 21.17
CA PHE A 268 14.41 -9.40 19.91
C PHE A 268 13.79 -10.70 19.40
N LEU A 269 13.54 -11.65 20.30
CA LEU A 269 12.90 -12.92 20.00
C LEU A 269 11.46 -12.73 19.53
N LEU A 270 10.70 -11.83 20.15
CA LEU A 270 9.35 -11.50 19.68
C LEU A 270 9.37 -10.88 18.28
N ALA A 271 10.32 -10.01 17.99
CA ALA A 271 10.49 -9.43 16.65
C ALA A 271 10.88 -10.51 15.60
N ASP A 272 11.77 -11.45 15.96
CA ASP A 272 12.14 -12.59 15.10
C ASP A 272 10.95 -13.52 14.84
N LEU A 273 10.14 -13.83 15.86
CA LEU A 273 8.92 -14.62 15.67
C LEU A 273 7.87 -13.87 14.85
N ALA A 274 7.73 -12.55 15.03
CA ALA A 274 6.83 -11.73 14.23
C ALA A 274 7.23 -11.73 12.74
N TRP A 275 8.53 -11.72 12.44
CA TRP A 275 9.02 -11.91 11.06
C TRP A 275 8.56 -13.24 10.47
N HIS A 276 8.75 -14.35 11.18
CA HIS A 276 8.36 -15.68 10.67
C HIS A 276 6.83 -15.82 10.54
N ALA A 277 6.04 -15.00 11.23
CA ALA A 277 4.61 -14.91 10.99
C ALA A 277 4.27 -14.14 9.69
N MET A 278 5.08 -13.13 9.32
CA MET A 278 4.90 -12.34 8.09
C MET A 278 5.46 -13.05 6.85
N GLU A 279 6.54 -13.80 7.00
CA GLU A 279 7.32 -14.41 5.91
C GLU A 279 6.47 -15.22 4.92
N PRO A 280 5.52 -16.09 5.32
CA PRO A 280 4.67 -16.79 4.37
C PRO A 280 3.82 -15.88 3.48
N PHE A 281 3.44 -14.69 3.96
CA PHE A 281 2.74 -13.69 3.15
C PHE A 281 3.70 -12.99 2.19
N VAL A 282 4.90 -12.64 2.67
CA VAL A 282 5.96 -11.98 1.90
C VAL A 282 6.43 -12.87 0.74
N GLU A 283 6.65 -14.17 0.98
CA GLU A 283 7.05 -15.11 -0.05
C GLU A 283 5.94 -15.33 -1.10
N GLN A 284 4.69 -15.35 -0.64
CA GLN A 284 3.54 -15.63 -1.47
C GLN A 284 3.12 -14.43 -2.34
N TYR A 285 3.08 -13.22 -1.78
CA TYR A 285 2.53 -12.03 -2.44
C TYR A 285 3.49 -10.85 -2.53
N GLY A 286 4.71 -10.98 -2.00
CA GLY A 286 5.69 -9.91 -1.98
C GLY A 286 5.62 -9.06 -0.72
N PRO A 287 6.69 -8.33 -0.39
CA PRO A 287 6.78 -7.59 0.87
C PRO A 287 5.81 -6.41 0.97
N ASP A 288 5.36 -5.86 -0.16
CA ASP A 288 4.38 -4.78 -0.21
C ASP A 288 2.96 -5.18 0.24
N CYS A 289 2.66 -6.48 0.32
CA CYS A 289 1.39 -6.93 0.87
C CYS A 289 1.26 -6.60 2.36
N ILE A 290 2.37 -6.42 3.08
CA ILE A 290 2.37 -5.98 4.48
C ILE A 290 2.22 -4.46 4.53
N VAL A 291 1.02 -4.00 4.90
CA VAL A 291 0.70 -2.58 5.04
C VAL A 291 1.39 -2.01 6.28
N TYR A 292 1.33 -2.75 7.40
CA TYR A 292 1.98 -2.40 8.65
C TYR A 292 2.62 -3.64 9.29
N PRO A 293 3.85 -3.58 9.83
CA PRO A 293 4.80 -2.47 9.70
C PRO A 293 5.25 -2.30 8.24
N ASP A 294 5.85 -1.16 7.89
CA ASP A 294 6.50 -1.07 6.59
C ASP A 294 7.77 -1.91 6.56
N LEU A 295 7.89 -2.76 5.54
CA LEU A 295 9.04 -3.65 5.36
C LEU A 295 10.13 -3.00 4.49
N CYS A 296 9.82 -1.91 3.77
CA CYS A 296 10.80 -1.28 2.91
C CYS A 296 11.88 -0.58 3.75
N GLY A 297 13.14 -1.01 3.61
CA GLY A 297 14.24 -0.53 4.46
C GLY A 297 14.17 -1.03 5.91
N ASN A 298 13.30 -1.98 6.23
CA ASN A 298 13.29 -2.61 7.54
C ASN A 298 14.49 -3.57 7.66
N PRO A 299 15.36 -3.42 8.69
CA PRO A 299 16.54 -4.26 8.84
C PRO A 299 16.26 -5.76 8.79
N ARG A 300 15.13 -6.21 9.34
CA ARG A 300 14.79 -7.64 9.34
C ARG A 300 14.37 -8.13 7.96
N ALA A 301 13.60 -7.33 7.22
CA ALA A 301 13.28 -7.64 5.82
C ALA A 301 14.54 -7.60 4.94
N ASP A 302 15.45 -6.67 5.20
CA ASP A 302 16.71 -6.58 4.48
C ASP A 302 17.64 -7.79 4.78
N CYS A 303 17.58 -8.41 5.96
CA CYS A 303 18.24 -9.71 6.19
C CYS A 303 17.72 -10.81 5.26
N TRP A 304 16.40 -10.89 5.08
CA TRP A 304 15.79 -11.83 4.13
C TRP A 304 16.20 -11.51 2.68
N LEU A 305 16.26 -10.22 2.31
CA LEU A 305 16.81 -9.81 1.01
C LEU A 305 18.28 -10.19 0.86
N TYR A 306 19.08 -10.08 1.91
CA TYR A 306 20.49 -10.48 1.88
C TYR A 306 20.65 -11.96 1.54
N GLU A 307 19.79 -12.80 2.10
CA GLU A 307 19.81 -14.27 1.92
C GLU A 307 19.24 -14.70 0.56
N HIS A 308 18.16 -14.07 0.08
CA HIS A 308 17.39 -14.54 -1.08
C HIS A 308 17.42 -13.63 -2.31
N TYR A 309 17.69 -12.33 -2.14
CA TYR A 309 17.57 -11.28 -3.16
C TYR A 309 18.73 -10.28 -3.09
N ARG A 310 19.99 -10.77 -3.08
CA ARG A 310 21.16 -9.92 -2.79
C ARG A 310 21.28 -8.67 -3.68
N ASP A 311 20.81 -8.75 -4.91
CA ASP A 311 20.79 -7.65 -5.89
C ASP A 311 19.73 -6.56 -5.62
N ALA A 312 18.78 -6.84 -4.74
CA ALA A 312 17.86 -5.85 -4.19
C ALA A 312 18.52 -4.93 -3.15
N LEU A 313 19.74 -5.28 -2.68
CA LEU A 313 20.53 -4.46 -1.78
C LEU A 313 21.75 -3.85 -2.50
N ALA A 314 22.39 -2.88 -1.86
CA ALA A 314 23.70 -2.41 -2.27
C ALA A 314 24.79 -3.46 -1.97
N ASP A 315 25.87 -3.48 -2.75
CA ASP A 315 26.92 -4.52 -2.67
C ASP A 315 27.59 -4.61 -1.28
N GLU A 316 27.67 -3.49 -0.54
CA GLU A 316 28.26 -3.41 0.81
C GLU A 316 27.21 -3.43 1.93
N ALA A 317 25.93 -3.66 1.62
CA ALA A 317 24.87 -3.60 2.63
C ALA A 317 25.03 -4.69 3.69
N ASN A 318 25.04 -4.29 4.96
CA ASN A 318 24.92 -5.15 6.14
C ASN A 318 23.62 -4.79 6.89
N PRO A 319 22.55 -5.60 6.75
CA PRO A 319 21.26 -5.31 7.35
C PRO A 319 21.15 -5.70 8.83
N GLY A 320 22.20 -6.30 9.41
CA GLY A 320 22.19 -6.74 10.80
C GLY A 320 21.92 -5.58 11.77
N THR A 321 20.99 -5.80 12.70
CA THR A 321 20.68 -4.83 13.76
C THR A 321 20.54 -5.55 15.11
N LEU A 322 20.88 -4.83 16.18
CA LEU A 322 20.60 -5.26 17.54
C LEU A 322 19.24 -4.72 18.04
N ALA A 323 18.52 -3.94 17.24
CA ALA A 323 17.20 -3.42 17.62
C ALA A 323 16.08 -4.42 17.28
N ALA A 324 15.13 -4.58 18.19
CA ALA A 324 13.88 -5.28 17.93
C ALA A 324 12.93 -4.35 17.14
N VAL A 325 13.07 -4.33 15.81
CA VAL A 325 12.41 -3.35 14.92
C VAL A 325 11.00 -3.74 14.47
N LEU A 326 10.59 -4.99 14.64
CA LEU A 326 9.26 -5.44 14.25
C LEU A 326 8.29 -5.45 15.46
N PRO A 327 7.08 -4.91 15.31
CA PRO A 327 6.04 -5.00 16.31
C PRO A 327 5.49 -6.43 16.40
N ASN A 328 4.72 -6.70 17.46
CA ASN A 328 4.08 -8.00 17.66
C ASN A 328 2.85 -8.24 16.76
N ALA A 329 2.43 -7.25 15.96
CA ALA A 329 1.26 -7.38 15.09
C ALA A 329 1.53 -6.77 13.72
N PHE A 330 0.92 -7.34 12.70
CA PHE A 330 0.97 -6.82 11.33
C PHE A 330 -0.40 -6.78 10.69
N VAL A 331 -0.53 -5.92 9.69
CA VAL A 331 -1.68 -5.78 8.82
C VAL A 331 -1.23 -6.08 7.40
N ALA A 332 -1.94 -6.97 6.72
CA ALA A 332 -1.66 -7.39 5.36
C ALA A 332 -2.88 -7.19 4.46
N LEU A 333 -2.63 -6.80 3.21
CA LEU A 333 -3.62 -6.70 2.14
C LEU A 333 -3.44 -7.90 1.21
N VAL A 334 -4.43 -8.80 1.22
CA VAL A 334 -4.34 -10.12 0.61
C VAL A 334 -5.62 -10.46 -0.15
N PRO A 335 -5.57 -11.33 -1.15
CA PRO A 335 -6.79 -11.85 -1.77
C PRO A 335 -7.52 -12.79 -0.80
N ARG A 336 -8.83 -12.99 -1.01
CA ARG A 336 -9.60 -14.08 -0.38
C ARG A 336 -8.95 -15.44 -0.64
N GLY A 337 -8.44 -15.60 -1.86
CA GLY A 337 -7.79 -16.80 -2.34
C GLY A 337 -8.74 -17.96 -2.64
N GLY A 338 -8.18 -19.02 -3.22
CA GLY A 338 -8.89 -20.25 -3.55
C GLY A 338 -7.99 -21.48 -3.37
N GLU A 339 -8.52 -22.65 -3.71
CA GLU A 339 -7.79 -23.92 -3.59
C GLU A 339 -6.70 -24.05 -4.67
N ASP A 340 -6.96 -23.51 -5.86
CA ASP A 340 -6.10 -23.63 -7.04
C ASP A 340 -5.35 -22.33 -7.41
N GLY A 341 -4.15 -22.51 -7.95
CA GLY A 341 -3.32 -21.44 -8.51
C GLY A 341 -2.51 -20.67 -7.46
N HIS A 342 -2.10 -19.44 -7.82
CA HIS A 342 -1.18 -18.64 -7.00
C HIS A 342 -1.88 -17.95 -5.82
N LEU A 343 -3.17 -17.65 -5.91
CA LEU A 343 -3.88 -16.94 -4.84
C LEU A 343 -4.36 -17.93 -3.77
N ARG A 344 -3.56 -18.13 -2.73
CA ARG A 344 -3.86 -19.03 -1.60
C ARG A 344 -4.95 -18.47 -0.70
N ARG A 345 -5.78 -19.35 -0.12
CA ARG A 345 -6.77 -18.96 0.89
C ARG A 345 -6.08 -18.31 2.09
N ILE A 346 -6.74 -17.30 2.66
CA ILE A 346 -6.25 -16.59 3.86
C ILE A 346 -6.04 -17.58 5.00
N GLU A 347 -6.96 -18.53 5.19
CA GLU A 347 -6.88 -19.56 6.22
C GLU A 347 -5.59 -20.38 6.08
N ASP A 348 -5.30 -20.91 4.88
CA ASP A 348 -4.07 -21.66 4.61
C ASP A 348 -2.80 -20.85 4.92
N LEU A 349 -2.80 -19.56 4.58
CA LEU A 349 -1.65 -18.69 4.83
C LEU A 349 -1.46 -18.40 6.32
N THR A 350 -2.57 -18.19 7.05
CA THR A 350 -2.51 -17.97 8.50
C THR A 350 -2.08 -19.23 9.25
N GLU A 351 -2.48 -20.41 8.79
CA GLU A 351 -2.00 -21.69 9.32
C GLU A 351 -0.50 -21.89 9.07
N LYS A 352 -0.03 -21.55 7.87
CA LYS A 352 1.41 -21.55 7.52
C LYS A 352 2.19 -20.57 8.40
N ALA A 353 1.68 -19.36 8.61
CA ALA A 353 2.29 -18.37 9.50
C ALA A 353 2.39 -18.88 10.95
N GLN A 354 1.32 -19.47 11.47
CA GLN A 354 1.34 -20.10 12.78
C GLN A 354 2.33 -21.26 12.87
N ALA A 355 2.44 -22.07 11.81
CA ALA A 355 3.41 -23.16 11.75
C ALA A 355 4.85 -22.64 11.72
N ALA A 356 5.14 -21.60 10.93
CA ALA A 356 6.45 -20.97 10.84
C ALA A 356 6.92 -20.40 12.20
N VAL A 357 6.01 -19.78 12.97
CA VAL A 357 6.32 -19.33 14.35
C VAL A 357 6.67 -20.51 15.27
N ARG A 358 5.89 -21.60 15.22
CA ARG A 358 6.14 -22.80 16.03
C ARG A 358 7.47 -23.47 15.65
N GLU A 359 7.73 -23.57 14.36
CA GLU A 359 8.96 -24.15 13.82
C GLU A 359 10.17 -23.31 14.23
N ARG A 360 10.10 -21.99 14.06
CA ARG A 360 11.18 -21.10 14.47
C ARG A 360 11.49 -21.21 15.96
N TRP A 361 10.47 -21.21 16.81
CA TRP A 361 10.64 -21.42 18.26
C TRP A 361 11.35 -22.74 18.56
N LYS A 362 10.89 -23.83 17.90
CA LYS A 362 11.49 -25.15 18.06
C LYS A 362 12.95 -25.15 17.62
N THR A 363 13.30 -24.57 16.47
CA THR A 363 14.69 -24.46 16.01
C THR A 363 15.57 -23.77 17.03
N LEU A 364 15.11 -22.65 17.60
CA LEU A 364 15.87 -21.92 18.63
C LEU A 364 16.01 -22.75 19.92
N ALA A 365 14.94 -23.42 20.35
CA ALA A 365 14.98 -24.30 21.51
C ALA A 365 15.94 -25.49 21.29
N ASP A 366 15.95 -26.09 20.10
CA ASP A 366 16.83 -27.22 19.75
C ASP A 366 18.31 -26.78 19.72
N ILE A 367 18.60 -25.56 19.26
CA ILE A 367 19.95 -24.97 19.32
C ILE A 367 20.39 -24.82 20.79
N VAL A 368 19.52 -24.29 21.65
CA VAL A 368 19.81 -24.11 23.08
C VAL A 368 19.96 -25.47 23.79
N GLU A 369 19.11 -26.45 23.50
CA GLU A 369 19.24 -27.82 24.02
C GLU A 369 20.60 -28.40 23.64
N SER A 370 20.98 -28.28 22.36
CA SER A 370 22.27 -28.76 21.85
C SER A 370 23.45 -28.09 22.56
N TRP A 371 23.40 -26.77 22.74
CA TRP A 371 24.43 -26.01 23.46
C TRP A 371 24.55 -26.43 24.94
N ILE A 372 23.43 -26.54 25.66
CA ILE A 372 23.41 -26.99 27.06
C ILE A 372 23.97 -28.41 27.19
N THR A 373 23.56 -29.31 26.29
CA THR A 373 24.01 -30.72 26.33
C THR A 373 25.48 -30.89 25.91
N GLY A 374 26.00 -29.99 25.07
CA GLY A 374 27.38 -30.03 24.58
C GLY A 374 28.42 -29.42 25.54
N ILE A 375 28.02 -28.50 26.41
CA ILE A 375 28.91 -27.90 27.42
C ILE A 375 29.09 -28.80 28.65
N ARG A 376 28.11 -29.66 28.92
CA ARG A 376 28.16 -30.58 30.06
C ARG A 376 29.08 -31.76 29.76
N GLY A 377 30.00 -32.06 30.68
CA GLY A 377 30.86 -33.24 30.60
C GLY A 377 30.05 -34.54 30.60
N ASP A 378 30.69 -35.67 30.27
CA ASP A 378 30.02 -36.97 30.10
C ASP A 378 29.19 -37.43 31.33
N GLU A 379 29.55 -36.96 32.54
CA GLU A 379 28.88 -37.29 33.81
C GLU A 379 27.61 -36.45 34.10
N GLU A 380 27.39 -35.33 33.39
CA GLU A 380 26.25 -34.42 33.60
C GLU A 380 25.24 -34.42 32.44
N LYS A 381 25.34 -35.39 31.53
CA LYS A 381 24.43 -35.50 30.38
C LYS A 381 22.97 -35.53 30.85
N PRO A 382 22.08 -34.70 30.27
CA PRO A 382 20.71 -34.63 30.72
C PRO A 382 20.01 -35.98 30.54
N ASP A 383 19.41 -36.44 31.63
CA ASP A 383 18.71 -37.70 31.70
C ASP A 383 17.40 -37.68 30.88
N ARG A 384 16.72 -38.83 30.85
CA ARG A 384 15.44 -38.97 30.14
C ARG A 384 14.37 -38.01 30.69
N HIS A 385 14.42 -37.68 31.98
CA HIS A 385 13.42 -36.83 32.62
C HIS A 385 13.58 -35.36 32.22
N TRP A 386 14.82 -34.87 32.18
CA TRP A 386 15.15 -33.53 31.68
C TRP A 386 14.68 -33.36 30.24
N ARG A 387 15.03 -34.30 29.35
CA ARG A 387 14.62 -34.23 27.93
C ARG A 387 13.10 -34.26 27.76
N LYS A 388 12.40 -35.06 28.58
CA LYS A 388 10.93 -35.08 28.60
C LYS A 388 10.35 -33.74 29.03
N THR A 389 10.93 -33.10 30.04
CA THR A 389 10.51 -31.78 30.52
C THR A 389 10.78 -30.68 29.50
N TRP A 390 11.97 -30.65 28.92
CA TRP A 390 12.36 -29.70 27.86
C TRP A 390 11.39 -29.76 26.68
N ARG A 391 11.18 -30.97 26.13
CA ARG A 391 10.25 -31.17 25.01
C ARG A 391 8.81 -30.78 25.35
N ARG A 392 8.37 -31.02 26.58
CA ARG A 392 7.03 -30.60 27.03
C ARG A 392 6.92 -29.07 27.09
N GLN A 393 7.93 -28.38 27.60
CA GLN A 393 7.91 -26.92 27.77
C GLN A 393 8.12 -26.16 26.45
N HIS A 394 8.95 -26.68 25.56
CA HIS A 394 9.29 -26.03 24.27
C HIS A 394 8.53 -26.63 23.07
N GLY A 395 7.67 -27.62 23.28
CA GLY A 395 6.85 -28.22 22.23
C GLY A 395 5.84 -27.27 21.60
N GLN A 396 5.52 -26.17 22.28
CA GLN A 396 4.78 -25.03 21.76
C GLN A 396 5.46 -23.74 22.22
N PRO A 397 5.45 -22.67 21.41
CA PRO A 397 5.90 -21.37 21.85
C PRO A 397 5.02 -20.83 22.99
N PRO A 398 5.59 -20.04 23.92
CA PRO A 398 4.83 -19.38 24.99
C PRO A 398 3.97 -18.22 24.48
N VAL A 399 4.08 -17.89 23.19
CA VAL A 399 3.25 -16.93 22.47
C VAL A 399 2.45 -17.62 21.38
N TYR A 400 1.26 -17.11 21.11
CA TYR A 400 0.35 -17.62 20.09
C TYR A 400 -0.08 -16.50 19.14
N CYS A 401 -0.46 -16.88 17.91
CA CYS A 401 -0.94 -15.95 16.90
C CYS A 401 -2.46 -15.91 16.89
N ILE A 402 -3.03 -14.71 16.95
CA ILE A 402 -4.45 -14.43 16.75
C ILE A 402 -4.58 -13.64 15.46
N TRP A 403 -5.57 -13.96 14.62
CA TRP A 403 -5.83 -13.21 13.41
C TRP A 403 -7.32 -12.94 13.19
N SER A 404 -7.60 -11.88 12.43
CA SER A 404 -8.92 -11.48 11.97
C SER A 404 -8.80 -10.87 10.58
N ALA A 405 -9.75 -11.13 9.70
CA ALA A 405 -9.76 -10.56 8.35
C ALA A 405 -11.12 -9.94 8.02
N VAL A 406 -11.11 -8.84 7.27
CA VAL A 406 -12.33 -8.15 6.80
C VAL A 406 -12.21 -7.93 5.30
N SER A 407 -13.28 -8.25 4.55
CA SER A 407 -13.32 -7.98 3.10
C SER A 407 -13.25 -6.47 2.84
N TRP A 408 -12.38 -6.08 1.92
CA TRP A 408 -12.37 -4.76 1.31
C TRP A 408 -13.31 -4.75 0.11
N SER A 409 -14.58 -5.04 0.36
CA SER A 409 -15.63 -4.90 -0.65
C SER A 409 -15.75 -3.44 -1.09
N PRO A 410 -16.05 -3.16 -2.35
CA PRO A 410 -16.35 -1.83 -2.82
C PRO A 410 -17.65 -1.36 -2.19
N MET A 411 -17.91 -0.09 -2.45
CA MET A 411 -19.23 0.45 -2.29
C MET A 411 -20.11 0.07 -3.48
N GLY A 412 -21.39 -0.21 -3.22
CA GLY A 412 -22.41 -0.21 -4.27
C GLY A 412 -22.52 1.20 -4.88
N HIS A 413 -22.66 1.29 -6.20
CA HIS A 413 -22.82 2.56 -6.89
C HIS A 413 -24.14 3.21 -6.47
N LEU A 414 -24.10 4.43 -5.94
CA LEU A 414 -25.29 5.23 -5.69
C LEU A 414 -25.49 6.18 -6.88
N ALA A 415 -26.69 6.18 -7.45
CA ALA A 415 -26.96 6.99 -8.62
C ALA A 415 -27.22 8.47 -8.26
N ASP A 416 -27.81 8.73 -7.09
CA ASP A 416 -27.99 10.09 -6.55
C ASP A 416 -27.47 10.17 -5.12
N ALA A 417 -26.58 11.13 -4.83
CA ALA A 417 -26.15 11.41 -3.47
C ALA A 417 -27.29 11.91 -2.58
N ALA A 418 -28.37 12.47 -3.15
CA ALA A 418 -29.58 12.80 -2.41
C ALA A 418 -30.24 11.57 -1.79
N SER A 419 -30.00 10.36 -2.31
CA SER A 419 -30.50 9.11 -1.73
C SER A 419 -29.78 8.72 -0.43
N LEU A 420 -28.66 9.37 -0.11
CA LEU A 420 -28.04 9.32 1.22
C LEU A 420 -28.83 10.14 2.25
N ARG A 421 -29.77 10.99 1.81
CA ARG A 421 -30.65 11.76 2.70
C ARG A 421 -31.83 10.86 3.09
N GLY A 422 -32.02 10.69 4.39
CA GLY A 422 -33.11 9.87 4.92
C GLY A 422 -33.11 9.84 6.44
N ARG A 423 -33.98 9.00 7.01
CA ARG A 423 -34.17 8.85 8.46
C ARG A 423 -32.96 8.12 9.09
N ALA A 424 -31.88 8.86 9.37
CA ALA A 424 -30.68 8.36 10.05
C ALA A 424 -30.96 7.95 11.52
N LEU A 425 -31.95 8.59 12.16
CA LEU A 425 -32.29 8.35 13.56
C LEU A 425 -33.79 8.02 13.73
N PRO A 426 -34.15 7.09 14.65
CA PRO A 426 -35.55 6.73 14.91
C PRO A 426 -36.45 7.89 15.33
N VAL A 427 -35.87 9.02 15.74
CA VAL A 427 -36.58 10.21 16.25
C VAL A 427 -36.97 11.21 15.15
N GLN A 428 -36.46 11.07 13.92
CA GLN A 428 -36.83 11.97 12.82
C GLN A 428 -38.26 11.69 12.34
N ALA A 429 -38.97 12.68 11.79
CA ALA A 429 -40.35 12.50 11.31
C ALA A 429 -40.42 11.54 10.10
N GLU A 430 -41.54 10.83 9.97
CA GLU A 430 -41.84 10.04 8.75
C GLU A 430 -41.96 11.00 7.56
N GLY A 431 -41.23 10.74 6.48
CA GLY A 431 -41.13 11.66 5.33
C GLY A 431 -40.06 12.77 5.45
N PHE A 432 -39.25 12.81 6.51
CA PHE A 432 -38.16 13.78 6.62
C PHE A 432 -37.15 13.62 5.47
N ARG A 433 -37.17 14.58 4.54
CA ARG A 433 -36.24 14.71 3.39
C ARG A 433 -36.32 13.58 2.36
N GLU A 434 -37.53 13.13 2.04
CA GLU A 434 -37.74 12.25 0.88
C GLU A 434 -37.29 12.90 -0.44
N ALA A 435 -36.86 12.06 -1.40
CA ALA A 435 -36.42 12.52 -2.72
C ALA A 435 -37.55 13.20 -3.49
N ALA A 436 -37.20 14.10 -4.42
CA ALA A 436 -38.17 14.70 -5.32
C ALA A 436 -38.94 13.62 -6.11
N PRO A 437 -40.25 13.81 -6.40
CA PRO A 437 -41.11 12.76 -6.95
C PRO A 437 -40.62 12.16 -8.27
N ASP A 438 -39.93 12.95 -9.10
CA ASP A 438 -39.35 12.57 -10.37
C ASP A 438 -38.14 11.61 -10.26
N LYS A 439 -37.56 11.47 -9.06
CA LYS A 439 -36.44 10.56 -8.78
C LYS A 439 -36.81 9.39 -7.87
N ALA A 440 -38.09 9.17 -7.60
CA ALA A 440 -38.54 8.17 -6.63
C ALA A 440 -38.03 6.74 -6.93
N ALA A 441 -38.02 6.32 -8.21
CA ALA A 441 -37.52 5.00 -8.60
C ALA A 441 -36.01 4.84 -8.37
N GLN A 442 -35.23 5.90 -8.65
CA GLN A 442 -33.79 5.93 -8.40
C GLN A 442 -33.49 5.92 -6.90
N ALA A 443 -34.20 6.75 -6.13
CA ALA A 443 -34.09 6.79 -4.68
C ALA A 443 -34.43 5.43 -4.04
N GLN A 444 -35.42 4.71 -4.56
CA GLN A 444 -35.76 3.38 -4.08
C GLN A 444 -34.65 2.36 -4.34
N ARG A 445 -33.99 2.41 -5.51
CA ARG A 445 -32.83 1.55 -5.81
C ARG A 445 -31.67 1.84 -4.85
N ASP A 446 -31.31 3.11 -4.71
CA ASP A 446 -30.23 3.53 -3.82
C ASP A 446 -30.52 3.12 -2.36
N LYS A 447 -31.78 3.23 -1.89
CA LYS A 447 -32.20 2.74 -0.56
C LYS A 447 -32.00 1.24 -0.39
N VAL A 448 -32.29 0.43 -1.41
CA VAL A 448 -32.05 -1.02 -1.38
C VAL A 448 -30.55 -1.32 -1.29
N THR A 449 -29.70 -0.60 -2.05
CA THR A 449 -28.25 -0.73 -1.98
C THR A 449 -27.71 -0.38 -0.58
N ILE A 450 -28.24 0.67 0.05
CA ILE A 450 -27.87 1.05 1.43
C ILE A 450 -28.30 -0.02 2.44
N ALA A 451 -29.52 -0.55 2.32
CA ALA A 451 -30.03 -1.59 3.20
C ALA A 451 -29.22 -2.89 3.12
N ALA A 452 -28.90 -3.36 1.90
CA ALA A 452 -28.07 -4.54 1.68
C ALA A 452 -26.66 -4.38 2.30
N ARG A 453 -26.08 -3.18 2.22
CA ARG A 453 -24.80 -2.89 2.87
C ARG A 453 -24.91 -2.92 4.39
N ARG A 454 -25.98 -2.33 4.96
CA ARG A 454 -26.21 -2.35 6.41
C ARG A 454 -26.32 -3.78 6.92
N GLU A 455 -27.05 -4.64 6.22
CA GLU A 455 -27.18 -6.06 6.56
C GLU A 455 -25.82 -6.77 6.56
N ARG A 456 -25.01 -6.57 5.50
CA ARG A 456 -23.66 -7.16 5.39
C ARG A 456 -22.72 -6.77 6.53
N LEU A 457 -22.82 -5.53 7.00
CA LEU A 457 -21.89 -4.95 7.99
C LEU A 457 -22.43 -4.96 9.43
N ALA A 458 -23.73 -5.20 9.63
CA ALA A 458 -24.37 -5.25 10.95
C ALA A 458 -23.70 -6.19 11.97
N PRO A 459 -23.11 -7.34 11.60
CA PRO A 459 -22.40 -8.20 12.55
C PRO A 459 -21.13 -7.59 13.13
N TRP A 460 -20.55 -6.59 12.46
CA TRP A 460 -19.19 -6.09 12.75
C TRP A 460 -19.17 -4.68 13.36
N VAL A 461 -20.27 -3.94 13.26
CA VAL A 461 -20.33 -2.51 13.59
C VAL A 461 -21.41 -2.27 14.64
N PRO A 462 -21.08 -1.74 15.83
CA PRO A 462 -22.06 -1.37 16.85
C PRO A 462 -23.09 -0.37 16.31
N LYS A 463 -24.30 -0.39 16.89
CA LYS A 463 -25.41 0.48 16.44
C LYS A 463 -25.07 1.97 16.60
N GLU A 464 -24.30 2.31 17.62
CA GLU A 464 -23.87 3.67 17.94
C GLU A 464 -22.88 4.18 16.90
N THR A 465 -21.91 3.36 16.51
CA THR A 465 -20.95 3.66 15.43
C THR A 465 -21.69 3.81 14.09
N TRP A 466 -22.71 3.00 13.84
CA TRP A 466 -23.60 3.15 12.68
C TRP A 466 -24.32 4.50 12.66
N ALA A 467 -24.89 4.94 13.79
CA ALA A 467 -25.57 6.22 13.87
C ALA A 467 -24.60 7.39 13.59
N HIS A 468 -23.35 7.28 14.06
CA HIS A 468 -22.30 8.24 13.75
C HIS A 468 -21.94 8.25 12.26
N TYR A 469 -21.81 7.08 11.62
CA TYR A 469 -21.55 6.99 10.18
C TYR A 469 -22.70 7.59 9.36
N GLU A 470 -23.95 7.29 9.69
CA GLU A 470 -25.10 7.87 9.00
C GLU A 470 -25.14 9.40 9.14
N TRP A 471 -24.75 9.94 10.31
CA TRP A 471 -24.56 11.39 10.48
C TRP A 471 -23.45 11.94 9.58
N ALA A 472 -22.27 11.30 9.54
CA ALA A 472 -21.16 11.73 8.71
C ALA A 472 -21.54 11.70 7.22
N ARG A 473 -22.28 10.67 6.78
CA ARG A 473 -22.84 10.56 5.42
C ARG A 473 -23.86 11.66 5.13
N GLU A 474 -24.68 12.03 6.12
CA GLU A 474 -25.61 13.15 5.98
C GLU A 474 -24.86 14.47 5.77
N VAL A 475 -23.83 14.74 6.59
CA VAL A 475 -22.95 15.91 6.43
C VAL A 475 -22.29 15.89 5.05
N TYR A 476 -21.79 14.73 4.62
CA TYR A 476 -21.23 14.56 3.28
C TYR A 476 -22.25 14.85 2.17
N ALA A 477 -23.47 14.32 2.26
CA ALA A 477 -24.53 14.57 1.29
C ALA A 477 -24.98 16.03 1.25
N LEU A 478 -24.85 16.76 2.36
CA LEU A 478 -25.06 18.21 2.44
C LEU A 478 -23.91 18.97 1.75
N CYS A 479 -22.65 18.64 2.07
CA CYS A 479 -21.46 19.21 1.44
C CYS A 479 -21.41 18.92 -0.07
N ASN A 480 -21.91 17.76 -0.50
CA ASN A 480 -21.97 17.35 -1.89
C ASN A 480 -22.85 18.28 -2.74
N LEU A 481 -24.01 18.65 -2.21
CA LEU A 481 -24.98 19.50 -2.90
C LEU A 481 -24.62 20.99 -2.81
N GLY A 482 -23.82 21.40 -1.83
CA GLY A 482 -23.39 22.79 -1.64
C GLY A 482 -22.06 23.16 -2.31
N PHE A 483 -21.04 22.30 -2.23
CA PHE A 483 -19.65 22.72 -2.50
C PHE A 483 -18.85 21.79 -3.42
N HIS A 484 -19.04 20.48 -3.33
CA HIS A 484 -18.09 19.53 -3.96
C HIS A 484 -18.60 18.89 -5.26
N GLN A 485 -19.91 18.93 -5.54
CA GLN A 485 -20.53 18.34 -6.73
C GLN A 485 -19.93 16.97 -7.09
N MET A 486 -19.75 16.04 -6.12
CA MET A 486 -19.20 14.68 -6.26
C MET A 486 -20.28 13.60 -6.47
N GLU A 487 -20.08 12.69 -7.43
CA GLU A 487 -21.04 11.62 -7.75
C GLU A 487 -20.83 10.36 -6.90
N ARG A 488 -19.69 10.24 -6.22
CA ARG A 488 -19.38 9.04 -5.44
C ARG A 488 -19.49 9.34 -3.97
N GLY A 489 -20.50 8.79 -3.31
CA GLY A 489 -20.46 8.64 -1.86
C GLY A 489 -19.16 7.94 -1.49
N PHE A 490 -18.37 8.53 -0.61
CA PHE A 490 -17.43 7.76 0.17
C PHE A 490 -18.02 7.71 1.57
N ASP A 491 -17.95 6.54 2.19
CA ASP A 491 -18.33 6.36 3.57
C ASP A 491 -17.09 5.97 4.36
N TYR A 492 -16.88 6.66 5.46
CA TYR A 492 -15.77 6.49 6.38
C TYR A 492 -15.54 5.00 6.65
N ALA A 493 -14.37 4.47 6.28
CA ALA A 493 -13.99 3.12 6.65
C ALA A 493 -13.82 3.03 8.17
N LEU A 494 -14.03 1.82 8.70
CA LEU A 494 -13.95 1.39 10.10
C LEU A 494 -12.61 1.67 10.83
N THR A 495 -11.72 2.43 10.23
CA THR A 495 -10.35 2.68 10.68
C THR A 495 -10.17 4.04 11.38
N HIS A 496 -11.22 4.86 11.49
CA HIS A 496 -11.24 5.98 12.43
C HIS A 496 -12.07 5.63 13.65
N HIS A 497 -11.41 4.99 14.60
CA HIS A 497 -11.71 5.09 16.02
C HIS A 497 -10.44 5.47 16.78
#